data_AF-A0A961MIK2-F1
#
_entry.id   AF-A0A961MIK2-F1
#
_cell.length_a   1.000
_cell.length_b   1.000
_cell.length_c   1.000
_cell.angle_alpha   90.00
_cell.angle_beta   90.00
_cell.angle_gamma   90.00
#
_symmetry.space_group_name_H-M   'P 1'
#
loop_
_entity.id
_entity.type
_entity.pdbx_description
1 polymer ?
#
loop_
_entity_poly.entity_id
_entity_poly.type
_entity_poly.pdbx_seq_one_letter_code
_entity_poly.pdbx_strand_id
1 'polypeptide(L)'
;MQYSVDARLSDVRSDKIVPGRVLTADALRLRADPEGMVLSGKGALSGVPFEASWNQRFGPEHRGQSSVEGTVEISPEALDAFAIGLPKGSVSGKGSGRITLDLRKGEATKFTLGSDLKGLGLRIPEIGWSKAAGSAGRLELA
;
A
#
# COMPACT_ATOMS: atom_id res chain seq x y z
N MET A 1 6.78 15.86 -29.18
CA MET A 1 8.12 15.30 -28.87
C MET A 1 7.93 13.84 -28.51
N GLN A 2 8.70 12.92 -29.09
CA GLN A 2 8.71 11.52 -28.70
C GLN A 2 9.93 11.31 -27.80
N TYR A 3 9.69 10.95 -26.55
CA TYR A 3 10.72 10.52 -25.62
C TYR A 3 10.22 9.27 -24.90
N SER A 4 11.15 8.43 -24.48
CA SER A 4 10.85 7.32 -23.59
C SER A 4 12.02 7.19 -22.63
N VAL A 5 11.70 7.11 -21.34
CA VAL A 5 12.65 6.98 -20.25
C VAL A 5 12.35 5.67 -19.55
N ASP A 6 13.38 4.83 -19.42
CA ASP A 6 13.38 3.64 -18.60
C ASP A 6 14.55 3.76 -17.62
N ALA A 7 14.26 3.82 -16.32
CA ALA A 7 15.25 4.00 -15.27
C ALA A 7 15.06 2.97 -14.14
N ARG A 8 16.18 2.62 -13.51
CA ARG A 8 16.21 1.84 -12.26
C ARG A 8 16.73 2.76 -11.16
N LEU A 9 15.91 2.94 -10.13
CA LEU A 9 16.33 3.61 -8.90
C LEU A 9 16.84 2.51 -7.96
N SER A 10 17.95 2.73 -7.28
CA SER A 10 18.53 1.81 -6.29
C SER A 10 18.67 2.49 -4.94
N ASP A 11 18.63 1.71 -3.86
CA ASP A 11 18.79 2.17 -2.47
C ASP A 11 17.91 3.38 -2.13
N VAL A 12 16.65 3.32 -2.56
CA VAL A 12 15.68 4.40 -2.41
C VAL A 12 15.34 4.56 -0.93
N ARG A 13 15.42 5.80 -0.45
CA ARG A 13 14.94 6.20 0.88
C ARG A 13 14.26 7.56 0.77
N SER A 14 13.06 7.70 1.31
CA SER A 14 12.34 8.97 1.34
C SER A 14 11.46 9.10 2.57
N ASP A 15 11.43 10.29 3.17
CA ASP A 15 10.55 10.68 4.27
C ASP A 15 9.49 11.72 3.84
N LYS A 16 9.42 12.02 2.54
CA LYS A 16 8.54 13.07 1.97
C LYS A 16 7.26 12.53 1.35
N ILE A 17 7.18 11.23 1.08
CA ILE A 17 6.04 10.63 0.36
C ILE A 17 4.82 10.56 1.27
N VAL A 18 5.01 10.10 2.51
CA VAL A 18 3.98 10.04 3.53
C VAL A 18 4.51 10.77 4.76
N PRO A 19 3.87 11.87 5.21
CA PRO A 19 4.32 12.62 6.36
C PRO A 19 4.56 11.72 7.59
N GLY A 20 5.74 11.83 8.19
CA GLY A 20 6.11 11.06 9.38
C GLY A 20 6.44 9.59 9.12
N ARG A 21 6.53 9.15 7.86
CA ARG A 21 6.82 7.76 7.50
C ARG A 21 7.94 7.66 6.48
N VAL A 22 8.83 6.70 6.71
CA VAL A 22 9.98 6.45 5.83
C VAL A 22 9.63 5.34 4.85
N LEU A 23 9.76 5.62 3.56
CA LEU A 23 9.75 4.64 2.49
C LEU A 23 11.18 4.21 2.18
N THR A 24 11.39 2.90 2.03
CA THR A 24 12.65 2.30 1.58
C THR A 24 12.39 1.28 0.47
N ALA A 25 13.28 1.20 -0.52
CA ALA A 25 13.24 0.16 -1.54
C ALA A 25 14.64 -0.10 -2.11
N ASP A 26 15.04 -1.37 -2.21
CA ASP A 26 16.32 -1.76 -2.80
C ASP A 26 16.38 -1.39 -4.28
N ALA A 27 15.25 -1.55 -4.99
CA ALA A 27 15.12 -1.13 -6.37
C ALA A 27 13.68 -0.80 -6.76
N LEU A 28 13.52 0.30 -7.51
CA LEU A 28 12.28 0.66 -8.20
C LEU A 28 12.54 0.83 -9.69
N ARG A 29 11.55 0.50 -10.52
CA ARG A 29 11.58 0.76 -11.96
C ARG A 29 10.69 1.95 -12.27
N LEU A 30 11.27 2.92 -12.97
CA LEU A 30 10.58 4.10 -13.47
C LEU A 30 10.48 4.00 -14.99
N ARG A 31 9.27 4.16 -15.53
CA ARG A 31 9.03 4.40 -16.95
C ARG A 31 8.33 5.74 -17.12
N ALA A 32 8.76 6.56 -18.07
CA ALA A 32 8.08 7.80 -18.41
C ALA A 32 8.12 8.09 -19.91
N ASP A 33 7.02 8.60 -20.44
CA ASP A 33 6.83 9.00 -21.83
C ASP A 33 5.88 10.22 -21.87
N PRO A 34 5.52 10.76 -23.05
CA PRO A 34 4.60 11.90 -23.12
C PRO A 34 3.21 11.68 -22.50
N GLU A 35 2.74 10.42 -22.36
CA GLU A 35 1.43 10.11 -21.77
C GLU A 35 1.47 10.14 -20.24
N GLY A 36 2.61 9.80 -19.64
CA GLY A 36 2.73 9.79 -18.19
C GLY A 36 3.98 9.11 -17.65
N MET A 37 3.87 8.68 -16.40
CA MET A 37 4.93 8.07 -15.62
C MET A 37 4.39 6.92 -14.76
N VAL A 38 5.16 5.84 -14.69
CA VAL A 38 4.91 4.68 -13.82
C VAL A 38 6.15 4.40 -12.99
N LEU A 39 5.99 4.36 -11.67
CA LEU A 39 7.03 3.92 -10.74
C LEU A 39 6.54 2.65 -10.02
N SER A 40 7.24 1.54 -10.15
CA SER A 40 6.82 0.27 -9.57
C SER A 40 7.96 -0.52 -8.92
N GLY A 41 7.60 -1.34 -7.95
CA GLY A 41 8.53 -2.24 -7.29
C GLY A 41 8.09 -2.64 -5.88
N LYS A 42 9.00 -3.34 -5.21
CA LYS A 42 8.86 -3.76 -3.82
C LYS A 42 9.56 -2.76 -2.92
N GLY A 43 9.01 -2.55 -1.74
CA GLY A 43 9.60 -1.68 -0.74
C GLY A 43 9.02 -1.94 0.64
N ALA A 44 9.36 -1.06 1.56
CA ALA A 44 8.76 -1.02 2.88
C ALA A 44 8.38 0.41 3.24
N LEU A 45 7.22 0.59 3.87
CA LEU A 45 6.79 1.85 4.45
C LEU A 45 6.78 1.70 5.97
N SER A 46 7.74 2.35 6.63
CA SER A 46 7.96 2.21 8.08
C SER A 46 8.14 0.75 8.53
N GLY A 47 8.90 -0.01 7.74
CA GLY A 47 9.18 -1.42 7.99
C GLY A 47 8.13 -2.40 7.44
N VAL A 48 6.96 -1.92 7.01
CA VAL A 48 5.89 -2.79 6.48
C VAL A 48 6.10 -3.05 4.99
N PRO A 49 6.27 -4.31 4.55
CA PRO A 49 6.50 -4.64 3.15
C PRO A 49 5.30 -4.33 2.26
N PHE A 50 5.58 -3.84 1.06
CA PHE A 50 4.60 -3.68 -0.01
C PHE A 50 5.21 -4.02 -1.38
N GLU A 51 4.32 -4.28 -2.34
CA GLU A 51 4.63 -4.28 -3.78
C GLU A 51 3.57 -3.41 -4.47
N ALA A 52 3.98 -2.34 -5.14
CA ALA A 52 3.05 -1.37 -5.68
C ALA A 52 3.52 -0.75 -7.00
N SER A 53 2.56 -0.13 -7.69
CA SER A 53 2.74 0.68 -8.88
C SER A 53 2.04 2.01 -8.68
N TRP A 54 2.79 3.10 -8.79
CA TRP A 54 2.29 4.46 -8.84
C TRP A 54 2.21 4.90 -10.30
N ASN A 55 1.05 5.41 -10.72
CA ASN A 55 0.79 5.88 -12.07
C ASN A 55 0.35 7.34 -12.04
N GLN A 56 1.00 8.18 -12.85
CA GLN A 56 0.66 9.58 -13.02
C GLN A 56 0.62 9.92 -14.50
N ARG A 57 -0.55 10.30 -15.00
CA ARG A 57 -0.70 10.82 -16.36
C ARG A 57 -0.26 12.27 -16.46
N PHE A 58 0.23 12.65 -17.62
CA PHE A 58 0.53 14.03 -17.97
C PHE A 58 -0.63 14.66 -18.74
N GLY A 59 -0.71 15.99 -18.69
CA GLY A 59 -1.82 16.75 -19.29
C GLY A 59 -2.52 17.66 -18.27
N PRO A 60 -3.08 18.82 -18.70
CA PRO A 60 -3.81 19.73 -17.82
C PRO A 60 -4.93 19.06 -17.01
N GLU A 61 -5.64 18.12 -17.62
CA GLU A 61 -6.75 17.35 -17.05
C GLU A 61 -6.33 16.38 -15.94
N HIS A 62 -5.05 15.99 -15.91
CA HIS A 62 -4.48 15.05 -14.93
C HIS A 62 -3.61 15.75 -13.88
N ARG A 63 -3.49 17.08 -13.95
CA ARG A 63 -2.61 17.85 -13.06
C ARG A 63 -3.00 17.66 -11.60
N GLY A 64 -2.03 17.21 -10.79
CA GLY A 64 -2.22 16.97 -9.37
C GLY A 64 -3.00 15.70 -9.04
N GLN A 65 -3.24 14.83 -10.03
CA GLN A 65 -3.91 13.55 -9.87
C GLN A 65 -2.93 12.40 -10.15
N SER A 66 -3.00 11.35 -9.35
CA SER A 66 -2.29 10.09 -9.61
C SER A 66 -2.94 8.94 -8.86
N SER A 67 -2.62 7.70 -9.23
CA SER A 67 -3.13 6.51 -8.57
C SER A 67 -2.02 5.58 -8.12
N VAL A 68 -2.24 4.87 -7.02
CA VAL A 68 -1.34 3.81 -6.55
C VAL A 68 -2.14 2.53 -6.45
N GLU A 69 -1.62 1.43 -6.98
CA GLU A 69 -2.20 0.11 -6.82
C GLU A 69 -1.11 -0.85 -6.33
N GLY A 70 -1.45 -1.71 -5.37
CA GLY A 70 -0.46 -2.62 -4.82
C GLY A 70 -1.00 -3.67 -3.86
N THR A 71 -0.07 -4.42 -3.32
CA THR A 71 -0.29 -5.40 -2.25
C THR A 71 0.53 -4.99 -1.03
N VAL A 72 -0.08 -5.07 0.14
CA VAL A 72 0.53 -4.74 1.43
C VAL A 72 0.43 -5.94 2.38
N GLU A 73 1.42 -6.09 3.27
CA GLU A 73 1.32 -7.03 4.37
C GLU A 73 0.26 -6.57 5.38
N ILE A 74 -0.54 -7.51 5.86
CA ILE A 74 -1.40 -7.34 7.03
C ILE A 74 -0.84 -8.25 8.12
N SER A 75 -0.43 -7.67 9.24
CA SER A 75 0.17 -8.35 10.37
C SER A 75 0.02 -7.48 11.63
N PRO A 76 0.14 -8.04 12.84
CA PRO A 76 0.17 -7.24 14.07
C PRO A 76 1.22 -6.14 14.02
N GLU A 77 2.41 -6.45 13.50
CA GLU A 77 3.52 -5.50 13.37
C GLU A 77 3.18 -4.37 12.40
N ALA A 78 2.48 -4.69 11.29
CA ALA A 78 2.01 -3.68 10.34
C ALA A 78 0.93 -2.78 10.93
N LEU A 79 -0.02 -3.34 11.68
CA LEU A 79 -1.07 -2.57 12.32
C LEU A 79 -0.51 -1.62 13.39
N ASP A 80 0.47 -2.09 14.18
CA ASP A 80 1.17 -1.27 15.17
C ASP A 80 1.99 -0.15 14.50
N ALA A 81 2.75 -0.47 13.44
CA ALA A 81 3.52 0.51 12.68
C ALA A 81 2.64 1.62 12.09
N PHE A 82 1.38 1.32 11.78
CA PHE A 82 0.40 2.27 11.29
C PHE A 82 -0.54 2.84 12.36
N ALA A 83 -0.34 2.48 13.63
CA ALA A 83 -1.18 2.90 14.75
C ALA A 83 -2.67 2.61 14.54
N ILE A 84 -2.98 1.46 13.92
CA ILE A 84 -4.36 1.01 13.71
C ILE A 84 -4.90 0.46 15.03
N GLY A 85 -5.88 1.16 15.60
CA GLY A 85 -6.44 0.85 16.91
C GLY A 85 -7.34 -0.40 16.91
N LEU A 86 -6.73 -1.58 16.98
CA LEU A 86 -7.44 -2.84 17.25
C LEU A 86 -7.14 -3.32 18.67
N PRO A 87 -8.08 -4.02 19.34
CA PRO A 87 -7.80 -4.64 20.63
C PRO A 87 -6.60 -5.58 20.54
N LYS A 88 -5.78 -5.58 21.59
CA LYS A 88 -4.56 -6.41 21.63
C LYS A 88 -4.92 -7.88 21.45
N GLY A 89 -4.27 -8.54 20.49
CA GLY A 89 -4.52 -9.95 20.19
C GLY A 89 -5.72 -10.22 19.26
N SER A 90 -6.40 -9.18 18.77
CA SER A 90 -7.46 -9.32 17.76
C SER A 90 -6.96 -9.83 16.41
N VAL A 91 -5.69 -9.59 16.09
CA VAL A 91 -5.04 -10.05 14.84
C VAL A 91 -3.79 -10.85 15.19
N SER A 92 -3.54 -11.91 14.44
CA SER A 92 -2.36 -12.76 14.55
C SER A 92 -2.02 -13.36 13.19
N GLY A 93 -0.76 -13.77 13.00
CA GLY A 93 -0.29 -14.29 11.73
C GLY A 93 -0.03 -13.19 10.70
N LYS A 94 0.06 -13.59 9.44
CA LYS A 94 0.39 -12.71 8.32
C LYS A 94 -0.51 -13.01 7.13
N GLY A 95 -1.08 -11.96 6.56
CA GLY A 95 -1.86 -12.02 5.33
C GLY A 95 -1.48 -10.88 4.40
N SER A 96 -2.21 -10.78 3.29
CA SER A 96 -2.01 -9.72 2.30
C SER A 96 -3.31 -9.00 1.99
N GLY A 97 -3.23 -7.70 1.71
CA GLY A 97 -4.34 -6.91 1.21
C GLY A 97 -3.97 -6.21 -0.10
N ARG A 98 -4.90 -6.18 -1.05
CA ARG A 98 -4.80 -5.33 -2.25
C ARG A 98 -5.31 -3.94 -1.90
N ILE A 99 -4.50 -2.93 -2.18
CA ILE A 99 -4.81 -1.52 -1.92
C ILE A 99 -4.85 -0.74 -3.23
N THR A 100 -5.80 0.18 -3.33
CA THR A 100 -5.84 1.22 -4.36
C THR A 100 -5.93 2.58 -3.69
N LEU A 101 -5.14 3.55 -4.14
CA LEU A 101 -5.17 4.94 -3.67
C LEU A 101 -5.46 5.87 -4.85
N ASP A 102 -6.42 6.76 -4.68
CA ASP A 102 -6.62 7.92 -5.57
C ASP A 102 -6.07 9.16 -4.89
N LEU A 103 -5.01 9.72 -5.47
CA LEU A 103 -4.30 10.87 -4.95
C LEU A 103 -4.70 12.12 -5.71
N ARG A 104 -5.15 13.13 -4.96
CA ARG A 104 -5.48 14.46 -5.48
C ARG A 104 -4.80 15.52 -4.64
N LYS A 105 -4.08 16.44 -5.30
CA LYS A 105 -3.31 17.47 -4.61
C LYS A 105 -4.23 18.35 -3.75
N GLY A 106 -3.97 18.38 -2.44
CA GLY A 106 -4.71 19.21 -1.49
C GLY A 106 -6.04 18.61 -1.02
N GLU A 107 -6.40 17.42 -1.48
CA GLU A 107 -7.59 16.69 -1.02
C GLU A 107 -7.17 15.48 -0.17
N ALA A 108 -8.09 14.99 0.65
CA ALA A 108 -7.90 13.72 1.35
C ALA A 108 -7.78 12.57 0.34
N THR A 109 -6.82 11.68 0.58
CA THR A 109 -6.64 10.45 -0.21
C THR A 109 -7.87 9.56 -0.08
N LYS A 110 -8.43 9.14 -1.21
CA LYS A 110 -9.42 8.05 -1.23
C LYS A 110 -8.69 6.75 -1.40
N PHE A 111 -9.16 5.70 -0.72
CA PHE A 111 -8.54 4.39 -0.84
C PHE A 111 -9.55 3.27 -0.74
N THR A 112 -9.17 2.12 -1.30
CA THR A 112 -9.86 0.85 -1.05
C THR A 112 -8.85 -0.19 -0.60
N LEU A 113 -9.28 -1.13 0.25
CA LEU A 113 -8.49 -2.28 0.68
C LEU A 113 -9.34 -3.55 0.62
N GLY A 114 -8.85 -4.57 -0.07
CA GLY A 114 -9.47 -5.88 -0.13
C GLY A 114 -8.53 -6.99 0.36
N SER A 115 -9.01 -7.91 1.18
CA SER A 115 -8.24 -9.10 1.61
C SER A 115 -9.12 -10.34 1.73
N ASP A 116 -8.58 -11.49 1.36
CA ASP A 116 -9.21 -12.80 1.60
C ASP A 116 -8.92 -13.35 3.01
N LEU A 117 -8.19 -12.57 3.82
CA LEU A 117 -7.83 -12.84 5.22
C LEU A 117 -7.15 -14.20 5.45
N LYS A 118 -6.63 -14.85 4.41
CA LYS A 118 -5.86 -16.09 4.58
C LYS A 118 -4.55 -15.78 5.28
N GLY A 119 -4.16 -16.68 6.18
CA GLY A 119 -2.98 -16.50 7.03
C GLY A 119 -3.22 -15.62 8.26
N LEU A 120 -4.37 -14.94 8.35
CA LEU A 120 -4.74 -14.12 9.51
C LEU A 120 -5.68 -14.84 10.46
N GLY A 121 -5.25 -14.98 11.71
CA GLY A 121 -6.13 -15.32 12.81
C GLY A 121 -6.80 -14.07 13.37
N LEU A 122 -8.13 -14.07 13.45
CA LEU A 122 -8.92 -12.95 14.00
C LEU A 122 -9.66 -13.39 15.25
N ARG A 123 -9.79 -12.49 16.24
CA ARG A 123 -10.53 -12.74 17.47
C ARG A 123 -11.27 -11.50 17.96
N ILE A 124 -12.50 -11.72 18.44
CA ILE A 124 -13.29 -10.74 19.20
C ILE A 124 -13.65 -11.44 20.53
N PRO A 125 -12.79 -11.35 21.54
CA PRO A 125 -12.94 -12.09 22.80
C PRO A 125 -14.27 -11.82 23.51
N GLU A 126 -14.78 -10.59 23.42
CA GLU A 126 -15.97 -10.10 24.11
C GLU A 126 -17.23 -10.86 23.73
N ILE A 127 -17.25 -11.46 22.53
CA ILE A 127 -18.37 -12.25 22.01
C ILE A 127 -17.98 -13.70 21.71
N GLY A 128 -16.78 -14.13 22.11
CA GLY A 128 -16.27 -15.48 21.87
C GLY A 128 -16.06 -15.84 20.39
N TRP A 129 -16.04 -14.85 19.50
CA TRP A 129 -15.89 -15.08 18.06
C TRP A 129 -14.41 -15.20 17.68
N SER A 130 -14.11 -16.14 16.78
CA SER A 130 -12.77 -16.26 16.20
C SER A 130 -12.81 -16.80 14.78
N LYS A 131 -11.75 -16.46 14.03
CA LYS A 131 -11.42 -17.00 12.72
C LYS A 131 -10.00 -17.55 12.78
N ALA A 132 -9.82 -18.81 12.40
CA ALA A 132 -8.50 -19.41 12.30
C ALA A 132 -7.71 -18.87 11.09
N ALA A 133 -6.37 -18.88 11.17
CA ALA A 133 -5.49 -18.43 10.11
C ALA A 133 -5.63 -19.24 8.80
N GLY A 134 -5.93 -20.53 8.91
CA GLY A 134 -6.15 -21.41 7.76
C GLY A 134 -7.50 -21.24 7.07
N SER A 135 -8.43 -20.48 7.67
CA SER A 135 -9.74 -20.21 7.07
C SER A 135 -9.65 -18.94 6.21
N ALA A 136 -10.38 -18.89 5.08
CA ALA A 136 -10.55 -17.65 4.33
C ALA A 136 -11.62 -16.76 5.00
N GLY A 137 -11.65 -15.49 4.60
CA GLY A 137 -12.70 -14.54 4.90
C GLY A 137 -12.75 -13.46 3.80
N ARG A 138 -13.50 -12.39 4.03
CA ARG A 138 -13.48 -11.23 3.14
C ARG A 138 -13.45 -9.96 3.98
N LEU A 139 -12.45 -9.13 3.75
CA LEU A 139 -12.37 -7.77 4.25
C LEU A 139 -12.44 -6.82 3.07
N GLU A 140 -13.31 -5.83 3.16
CA GLU A 140 -13.41 -4.72 2.22
C GLU A 140 -13.51 -3.41 2.98
N LEU A 141 -12.67 -2.45 2.60
CA LEU A 141 -12.69 -1.07 3.05
C LEU A 141 -12.77 -0.19 1.80
N ALA A 142 -13.62 0.85 1.83
CA ALA A 142 -13.81 1.81 0.75
C ALA A 142 -14.20 3.18 1.30
#